data_AF-A0A7X9IHK5-F1
#
_entry.id   AF-A0A7X9IHK5-F1
#
_cell.length_a   1.000
_cell.length_b   1.000
_cell.length_c   1.000
_cell.angle_alpha   90.00
_cell.angle_beta   90.00
_cell.angle_gamma   90.00
#
_symmetry.space_group_name_H-M   'P 1'
#
loop_
_entity.id
_entity.type
_entity.pdbx_description
1 polymer ?
#
loop_
_entity_poly.entity_id
_entity_poly.type
_entity_poly.pdbx_seq_one_letter_code
_entity_poly.pdbx_strand_id
1 'polypeptide(L)'
;MHPGILWHPCTQMKDHEAFPVIRVARGQGIYLFDETGKAYLDAVSSWWVNLFGHANPRIAAAVARQAGILEQVILAGFSHGPAEELAARLADLAPRGLTRVFYADNGSSAVEVALKMAHGFFRNQGRPEKFRFAFLDAGYHGETLGALAVCGEDLYAEQFGAIMPRGNVRVQGPDCFRCPLGLSREAGRVAAMQQVLDRQAGEIAAVIVEPLLQCAGGFRMYPPAYLRKLRQATARAGVLLILDEIATGFGRTGTLFACEQAQVSPDLLCLSKGVTGGFLPLSAVLATDEIYTAFYADWAERKAFLHSHSYTGNPLACAAALETL
;
A
#
# COMPACT_ATOMS: atom_id res chain seq x y z
N MET A 1 31.28 17.34 -2.59
CA MET A 1 30.49 16.17 -3.04
C MET A 1 30.50 16.18 -4.55
N HIS A 2 30.75 15.05 -5.22
CA HIS A 2 30.72 14.98 -6.68
C HIS A 2 29.27 15.08 -7.17
N PRO A 3 28.87 16.14 -7.88
CA PRO A 3 27.54 16.21 -8.46
C PRO A 3 27.38 15.03 -9.44
N GLY A 4 26.28 14.27 -9.30
CA GLY A 4 25.89 13.21 -10.24
C GLY A 4 26.20 11.76 -9.84
N ILE A 5 26.79 11.47 -8.67
CA ILE A 5 26.95 10.06 -8.22
C ILE A 5 25.62 9.48 -7.72
N LEU A 6 24.82 10.29 -7.00
CA LEU A 6 23.52 9.88 -6.52
C LEU A 6 22.46 10.10 -7.60
N TRP A 7 21.77 9.04 -8.02
CA TRP A 7 20.61 9.15 -8.88
C TRP A 7 19.38 9.43 -8.00
N HIS A 8 18.83 10.64 -8.10
CA HIS A 8 17.65 11.03 -7.33
C HIS A 8 16.38 10.41 -7.92
N PRO A 9 15.48 9.86 -7.08
CA PRO A 9 14.24 9.25 -7.54
C PRO A 9 13.30 10.29 -8.17
N CYS A 10 12.52 9.87 -9.16
CA CYS A 10 11.49 10.69 -9.84
C CYS A 10 11.97 12.09 -10.27
N THR A 11 13.23 12.22 -10.66
CA THR A 11 13.85 13.51 -10.97
C THR A 11 14.54 13.49 -12.33
N GLN A 12 14.29 14.52 -13.15
CA GLN A 12 15.14 14.80 -14.31
C GLN A 12 16.46 15.39 -13.79
N MET A 13 17.52 14.59 -13.81
CA MET A 13 18.80 14.95 -13.18
C MET A 13 19.39 16.27 -13.68
N LYS A 14 19.16 16.60 -14.96
CA LYS A 14 19.62 17.87 -15.55
C LYS A 14 18.95 19.10 -14.92
N ASP A 15 17.72 18.95 -14.43
CA ASP A 15 16.99 20.07 -13.83
C ASP A 15 17.69 20.61 -12.59
N HIS A 16 18.58 19.83 -11.95
CA HIS A 16 19.38 20.30 -10.82
C HIS A 16 20.40 21.39 -11.14
N GLU A 17 20.69 21.64 -12.43
CA GLU A 17 21.47 22.81 -12.86
C GLU A 17 20.69 24.11 -12.60
N ALA A 18 19.37 24.09 -12.76
CA ALA A 18 18.49 25.24 -12.54
C ALA A 18 17.81 25.21 -11.15
N PHE A 19 17.58 24.01 -10.60
CA PHE A 19 16.92 23.76 -9.32
C PHE A 19 17.84 22.94 -8.41
N PRO A 20 18.83 23.59 -7.76
CA PRO A 20 19.80 22.90 -6.93
C PRO A 20 19.13 22.06 -5.83
N VAL A 21 19.68 20.87 -5.58
CA VAL A 21 19.22 19.97 -4.52
C VAL A 21 19.32 20.66 -3.16
N ILE A 22 18.23 20.62 -2.39
CA ILE A 22 18.22 21.06 -0.99
C ILE A 22 18.88 19.97 -0.14
N ARG A 23 20.04 20.26 0.44
CA ARG A 23 20.76 19.34 1.33
C ARG A 23 20.26 19.46 2.75
N VAL A 24 19.34 18.58 3.13
CA VAL A 24 18.79 18.51 4.48
C VAL A 24 19.86 17.97 5.45
N ALA A 25 20.11 18.70 6.53
CA ALA A 25 21.06 18.34 7.58
C ALA A 25 20.38 17.74 8.81
N ARG A 26 19.18 18.22 9.15
CA ARG A 26 18.37 17.72 10.28
C ARG A 26 16.90 18.03 10.07
N GLY A 27 16.03 17.37 10.84
CA GLY A 27 14.62 17.72 10.96
C GLY A 27 14.21 17.87 12.42
N GLN A 28 13.14 18.62 12.66
CA GLN A 28 12.54 18.80 13.98
C GLN A 28 11.06 19.19 13.83
N GLY A 29 10.16 18.37 14.37
CA GLY A 29 8.72 18.62 14.23
C GLY A 29 8.34 18.68 12.74
N ILE A 30 7.58 19.70 12.34
CA ILE A 30 7.15 19.84 10.93
C ILE A 30 8.22 20.45 10.01
N TYR A 31 9.43 20.72 10.50
CA TYR A 31 10.47 21.42 9.74
C TYR A 31 11.67 20.53 9.39
N LEU A 32 12.19 20.75 8.19
CA LEU A 32 13.49 20.30 7.72
C LEU A 32 14.45 21.50 7.70
N PHE A 33 15.72 21.28 8.05
CA PHE A 33 16.74 22.32 8.06
C PHE A 33 17.87 21.91 7.13
N ASP A 34 18.28 22.82 6.24
CA ASP A 34 19.45 22.59 5.40
C ASP A 34 20.77 22.81 6.16
N GLU A 35 21.90 22.59 5.49
CA GLU A 35 23.24 22.76 6.06
C GLU A 35 23.57 24.20 6.50
N THR A 36 22.82 25.20 6.00
CA THR A 36 22.96 26.61 6.41
C THR A 36 22.07 26.97 7.60
N GLY A 37 21.18 26.06 8.01
CA GLY A 37 20.20 26.26 9.06
C GLY A 37 18.87 26.86 8.58
N LYS A 38 18.68 27.03 7.26
CA LYS A 38 17.40 27.50 6.72
C LYS A 38 16.33 26.43 6.93
N ALA A 39 15.18 26.85 7.46
CA ALA A 39 14.05 25.98 7.75
C ALA A 39 13.08 25.89 6.56
N TYR A 40 12.56 24.69 6.32
CA TYR A 40 11.57 24.36 5.31
C TYR A 40 10.42 23.62 6.01
N LEU A 41 9.20 24.14 5.87
CA LEU A 41 8.02 23.41 6.32
C LEU A 41 7.81 22.19 5.42
N ASP A 42 7.82 20.99 6.00
CA ASP A 42 7.50 19.75 5.29
C ASP A 42 5.98 19.58 5.15
N ALA A 43 5.41 20.38 4.25
CA ALA A 43 3.97 20.41 3.98
C ALA A 43 3.44 19.13 3.30
N VAL A 44 4.32 18.23 2.87
CA VAL A 44 3.98 16.95 2.22
C VAL A 44 4.35 15.74 3.08
N SER A 45 4.85 15.97 4.30
CA SER A 45 5.26 14.91 5.24
C SER A 45 6.24 13.91 4.62
N SER A 46 7.21 14.41 3.87
CA SER A 46 8.25 13.61 3.19
C SER A 46 7.64 12.47 2.37
N TRP A 47 6.66 12.82 1.53
CA TRP A 47 5.86 11.88 0.74
C TRP A 47 4.88 11.04 1.58
N TRP A 48 4.13 11.75 2.44
CA TRP A 48 3.04 11.22 3.25
C TRP A 48 3.45 10.10 4.23
N VAL A 49 4.74 10.00 4.56
CA VAL A 49 5.26 9.00 5.51
C VAL A 49 5.31 9.55 6.93
N ASN A 50 5.66 10.83 7.09
CA ASN A 50 5.84 11.42 8.40
C ASN A 50 4.47 11.71 9.06
N LEU A 51 4.26 11.20 10.28
CA LEU A 51 3.01 11.41 11.04
C LEU A 51 3.20 12.36 12.22
N PHE A 52 4.32 12.23 12.93
CA PHE A 52 4.53 12.86 14.23
C PHE A 52 5.70 13.85 14.26
N GLY A 53 6.04 14.39 13.09
CA GLY A 53 7.18 15.26 12.89
C GLY A 53 8.51 14.52 12.75
N HIS A 54 9.51 15.25 12.29
CA HIS A 54 10.88 14.80 12.13
C HIS A 54 11.58 14.67 13.47
N ALA A 55 12.46 13.66 13.56
CA ALA A 55 13.26 13.35 14.75
C ALA A 55 12.42 13.16 16.03
N ASN A 56 11.27 12.47 15.92
CA ASN A 56 10.45 12.12 17.07
C ASN A 56 11.26 11.28 18.10
N PRO A 57 11.47 11.78 19.33
CA PRO A 57 12.37 11.14 20.29
C PRO A 57 11.86 9.79 20.79
N ARG A 58 10.53 9.58 20.80
CA ARG A 58 9.92 8.33 21.27
C ARG A 58 10.21 7.18 20.31
N ILE A 59 9.95 7.37 19.02
CA ILE A 59 10.21 6.36 17.98
C ILE A 59 11.72 6.13 17.84
N ALA A 60 12.52 7.21 17.85
CA ALA A 60 13.98 7.10 17.79
C ALA A 60 14.56 6.24 18.94
N ALA A 61 14.07 6.44 20.16
CA ALA A 61 14.52 5.66 21.32
C ALA A 61 14.16 4.17 21.21
N ALA A 62 13.02 3.82 20.63
CA ALA A 62 12.64 2.42 20.41
C ALA A 62 13.49 1.74 19.35
N VAL A 63 13.78 2.42 18.24
CA VAL A 63 14.70 1.91 17.22
C VAL A 63 16.09 1.67 17.83
N ALA A 64 16.62 2.65 18.58
CA ALA A 64 17.93 2.53 19.22
C ALA A 64 17.98 1.37 20.23
N ARG A 65 16.92 1.22 21.04
CA ARG A 65 16.80 0.11 22.00
C ARG A 65 16.76 -1.25 21.28
N GLN A 66 15.93 -1.38 20.25
CA GLN A 66 15.80 -2.63 19.50
C GLN A 66 17.12 -3.00 18.79
N ALA A 67 17.86 -2.01 18.27
CA ALA A 67 19.17 -2.23 17.66
C ALA A 67 20.22 -2.77 18.64
N GLY A 68 20.12 -2.45 19.93
CA GLY A 68 20.97 -3.05 20.97
C GLY A 68 20.60 -4.48 21.36
N ILE A 69 19.46 -5.00 20.87
CA ILE A 69 18.93 -6.33 21.20
C ILE A 69 19.06 -7.27 19.99
N LEU A 70 18.46 -6.88 18.86
CA LEU A 70 18.44 -7.64 17.62
C LEU A 70 18.13 -6.71 16.45
N GLU A 71 19.06 -6.61 15.51
CA GLU A 71 18.95 -5.81 14.30
C GLU A 71 18.23 -6.55 13.17
N GLN A 72 18.44 -7.87 13.05
CA GLN A 72 17.92 -8.66 11.93
C GLN A 72 17.90 -10.17 12.22
N VAL A 73 16.82 -10.83 11.78
CA VAL A 73 16.74 -12.29 11.63
C VAL A 73 15.78 -12.60 10.48
N ILE A 74 16.00 -13.69 9.75
CA ILE A 74 15.09 -14.09 8.66
C ILE A 74 13.77 -14.59 9.26
N LEU A 75 12.61 -14.15 8.75
CA LEU A 75 11.30 -14.61 9.22
C LEU A 75 10.85 -15.94 8.57
N ALA A 76 11.83 -16.73 8.09
CA ALA A 76 11.61 -18.03 7.47
C ALA A 76 12.07 -19.12 8.44
N GLY A 77 11.15 -19.62 9.26
CA GLY A 77 11.45 -20.59 10.32
C GLY A 77 11.96 -19.98 11.64
N PHE A 78 12.10 -18.65 11.70
CA PHE A 78 12.35 -17.91 12.94
C PHE A 78 11.29 -16.82 13.12
N SER A 79 11.22 -16.30 14.34
CA SER A 79 10.34 -15.21 14.74
C SER A 79 11.01 -14.35 15.80
N HIS A 80 10.39 -13.23 16.16
CA HIS A 80 10.81 -12.34 17.24
C HIS A 80 9.64 -11.52 17.76
N GLY A 81 9.74 -11.09 19.03
CA GLY A 81 8.67 -10.41 19.75
C GLY A 81 8.08 -9.19 19.02
N PRO A 82 8.89 -8.23 18.51
CA PRO A 82 8.35 -7.06 17.81
C PRO A 82 7.48 -7.39 16.59
N ALA A 83 7.83 -8.40 15.79
CA ALA A 83 6.99 -8.81 14.65
C ALA A 83 5.68 -9.47 15.10
N GLU A 84 5.73 -10.32 16.13
CA GLU A 84 4.54 -10.98 16.69
C GLU A 84 3.56 -9.97 17.31
N GLU A 85 4.08 -9.07 18.14
CA GLU A 85 3.29 -8.04 18.80
C GLU A 85 2.67 -7.06 17.79
N LEU A 86 3.45 -6.64 16.78
CA LEU A 86 2.94 -5.77 15.74
C LEU A 86 1.85 -6.45 14.93
N ALA A 87 1.99 -7.74 14.63
CA ALA A 87 1.00 -8.48 13.86
C ALA A 87 -0.33 -8.56 14.62
N ALA A 88 -0.28 -8.83 15.93
CA ALA A 88 -1.45 -8.82 16.79
C ALA A 88 -2.10 -7.43 16.86
N ARG A 89 -1.31 -6.37 17.11
CA ARG A 89 -1.81 -4.99 17.18
C ARG A 89 -2.44 -4.51 15.88
N LEU A 90 -1.83 -4.84 14.74
CA LEU A 90 -2.40 -4.50 13.44
C LEU A 90 -3.72 -5.25 13.19
N ALA A 91 -3.80 -6.54 13.53
CA ALA A 91 -5.02 -7.32 13.38
C ALA A 91 -6.16 -6.79 14.28
N ASP A 92 -5.85 -6.36 15.51
CA ASP A 92 -6.83 -5.78 16.44
C ASP A 92 -7.40 -4.43 15.94
N LEU A 93 -6.56 -3.63 15.28
CA LEU A 93 -6.95 -2.33 14.74
C LEU A 93 -7.65 -2.43 13.37
N ALA A 94 -7.43 -3.52 12.64
CA ALA A 94 -7.92 -3.67 11.28
C ALA A 94 -9.45 -3.79 11.20
N PRO A 95 -10.04 -3.47 10.03
CA PRO A 95 -11.41 -3.82 9.73
C PRO A 95 -11.70 -5.30 10.01
N ARG A 96 -12.91 -5.58 10.50
CA ARG A 96 -13.34 -6.92 10.93
C ARG A 96 -13.01 -7.98 9.88
N GLY A 97 -12.38 -9.07 10.32
CA GLY A 97 -12.08 -10.26 9.51
C GLY A 97 -10.65 -10.33 8.97
N LEU A 98 -9.86 -9.26 9.10
CA LEU A 98 -8.45 -9.24 8.72
C LEU A 98 -7.56 -9.67 9.91
N THR A 99 -7.18 -10.94 9.93
CA THR A 99 -6.60 -11.62 11.11
C THR A 99 -5.21 -12.22 10.83
N ARG A 100 -4.69 -12.06 9.62
CA ARG A 100 -3.40 -12.61 9.19
C ARG A 100 -2.55 -11.51 8.62
N VAL A 101 -1.29 -11.43 9.05
CA VAL A 101 -0.38 -10.36 8.65
C VAL A 101 0.84 -10.95 7.94
N PHE A 102 1.18 -10.38 6.80
CA PHE A 102 2.45 -10.63 6.11
C PHE A 102 3.22 -9.32 5.97
N TYR A 103 4.52 -9.33 6.27
CA TYR A 103 5.36 -8.12 6.18
C TYR A 103 6.12 -8.02 4.87
N ALA A 104 6.34 -6.80 4.41
CA ALA A 104 7.33 -6.47 3.41
C ALA A 104 8.07 -5.16 3.77
N ASP A 105 8.90 -4.62 2.88
CA ASP A 105 9.73 -3.43 3.13
C ASP A 105 9.11 -2.11 2.65
N ASN A 106 8.29 -2.13 1.60
CA ASN A 106 7.70 -0.92 1.02
C ASN A 106 6.32 -1.16 0.41
N GLY A 107 5.64 -0.08 0.02
CA GLY A 107 4.30 -0.11 -0.54
C GLY A 107 4.16 -0.97 -1.81
N SER A 108 5.07 -0.82 -2.78
CA SER A 108 5.06 -1.63 -4.00
C SER A 108 5.18 -3.13 -3.68
N SER A 109 6.07 -3.49 -2.74
CA SER A 109 6.21 -4.88 -2.27
C SER A 109 4.92 -5.41 -1.61
N ALA A 110 4.20 -4.59 -0.83
CA ALA A 110 2.91 -5.01 -0.26
C ALA A 110 1.85 -5.24 -1.35
N VAL A 111 1.82 -4.41 -2.39
CA VAL A 111 0.93 -4.64 -3.53
C VAL A 111 1.30 -5.93 -4.25
N GLU A 112 2.57 -6.19 -4.55
CA GLU A 112 3.04 -7.46 -5.14
C GLU A 112 2.62 -8.68 -4.30
N VAL A 113 2.78 -8.60 -2.97
CA VAL A 113 2.32 -9.63 -2.03
C VAL A 113 0.81 -9.85 -2.17
N ALA A 114 0.01 -8.78 -2.13
CA ALA A 114 -1.45 -8.87 -2.20
C ALA A 114 -1.93 -9.45 -3.54
N LEU A 115 -1.33 -9.03 -4.67
CA LEU A 115 -1.63 -9.58 -6.00
C LEU A 115 -1.31 -11.09 -6.06
N LYS A 116 -0.16 -11.49 -5.54
CA LYS A 116 0.24 -12.91 -5.48
C LYS A 116 -0.65 -13.73 -4.54
N MET A 117 -1.06 -13.18 -3.41
CA MET A 117 -2.01 -13.83 -2.49
C MET A 117 -3.37 -14.03 -3.16
N ALA A 118 -3.89 -13.00 -3.84
CA ALA A 118 -5.16 -13.07 -4.54
C ALA A 118 -5.15 -14.10 -5.69
N HIS A 119 -4.09 -14.12 -6.51
CA HIS A 119 -3.95 -15.14 -7.54
C HIS A 119 -3.76 -16.55 -6.94
N GLY A 120 -2.89 -16.68 -5.93
CA GLY A 120 -2.62 -17.95 -5.26
C GLY A 120 -3.85 -18.55 -4.57
N PHE A 121 -4.72 -17.71 -4.01
CA PHE A 121 -6.00 -18.10 -3.43
C PHE A 121 -6.84 -18.88 -4.45
N PHE A 122 -7.12 -18.29 -5.62
CA PHE A 122 -7.93 -18.97 -6.64
C PHE A 122 -7.21 -20.15 -7.26
N ARG A 123 -5.90 -20.06 -7.51
CA ARG A 123 -5.10 -21.19 -8.00
C ARG A 123 -5.23 -22.40 -7.07
N ASN A 124 -5.08 -22.19 -5.77
CA ASN A 124 -5.15 -23.26 -4.77
C ASN A 124 -6.59 -23.80 -4.56
N GLN A 125 -7.60 -23.05 -4.99
CA GLN A 125 -9.01 -23.49 -5.09
C GLN A 125 -9.36 -24.16 -6.43
N GLY A 126 -8.38 -24.40 -7.31
CA GLY A 126 -8.61 -25.02 -8.62
C GLY A 126 -9.22 -24.08 -9.67
N ARG A 127 -9.06 -22.76 -9.49
CA ARG A 127 -9.55 -21.71 -10.39
C ARG A 127 -8.41 -20.86 -10.98
N PRO A 128 -7.47 -21.47 -11.72
CA PRO A 128 -6.30 -20.78 -12.25
C PRO A 128 -6.64 -19.70 -13.30
N GLU A 129 -7.84 -19.74 -13.89
CA GLU A 129 -8.34 -18.73 -14.81
C GLU A 129 -8.50 -17.34 -14.16
N LYS A 130 -8.57 -17.29 -12.82
CA LYS A 130 -8.53 -16.05 -12.05
C LYS A 130 -7.10 -15.56 -11.83
N PHE A 131 -6.60 -14.81 -12.79
CA PHE A 131 -5.21 -14.28 -12.77
C PHE A 131 -5.11 -12.78 -13.08
N ARG A 132 -6.20 -12.13 -13.51
CA ARG A 132 -6.21 -10.72 -13.88
C ARG A 132 -6.60 -9.84 -12.69
N PHE A 133 -6.17 -8.59 -12.71
CA PHE A 133 -6.53 -7.60 -11.70
C PHE A 133 -7.23 -6.42 -12.32
N ALA A 134 -8.26 -5.89 -11.65
CA ALA A 134 -8.94 -4.68 -12.05
C ALA A 134 -8.53 -3.51 -11.16
N PHE A 135 -8.26 -2.36 -11.75
CA PHE A 135 -7.74 -1.17 -11.08
C PHE A 135 -8.32 0.10 -11.68
N LEU A 136 -8.22 1.24 -10.98
CA LEU A 136 -8.79 2.50 -11.43
C LEU A 136 -7.79 3.31 -12.25
N ASP A 137 -8.27 4.06 -13.23
CA ASP A 137 -7.50 5.16 -13.82
C ASP A 137 -7.05 6.16 -12.74
N ALA A 138 -5.89 6.79 -12.96
CA ALA A 138 -5.21 7.67 -12.01
C ALA A 138 -4.91 7.07 -10.62
N GLY A 139 -5.09 5.75 -10.42
CA GLY A 139 -4.65 5.06 -9.21
C GLY A 139 -3.13 4.89 -9.21
N TYR A 140 -2.52 4.89 -8.03
CA TYR A 140 -1.10 4.62 -7.85
C TYR A 140 -0.89 3.59 -6.74
N HIS A 141 -0.24 2.48 -7.12
CA HIS A 141 -0.01 1.31 -6.29
C HIS A 141 1.47 0.94 -6.18
N GLY A 142 2.38 1.77 -6.72
CA GLY A 142 3.82 1.59 -6.66
C GLY A 142 4.50 1.42 -8.01
N GLU A 143 5.80 1.12 -7.97
CA GLU A 143 6.71 1.22 -9.13
C GLU A 143 7.49 -0.08 -9.44
N THR A 144 7.32 -1.15 -8.66
CA THR A 144 7.76 -2.49 -9.12
C THR A 144 6.86 -2.96 -10.25
N LEU A 145 7.35 -3.84 -11.14
CA LEU A 145 6.63 -4.15 -12.39
C LEU A 145 5.20 -4.69 -12.19
N GLY A 146 4.94 -5.50 -11.16
CA GLY A 146 3.59 -6.00 -10.87
C GLY A 146 2.69 -4.93 -10.26
N ALA A 147 3.22 -4.12 -9.33
CA ALA A 147 2.52 -2.98 -8.76
C ALA A 147 2.18 -1.92 -9.83
N LEU A 148 3.14 -1.60 -10.68
CA LEU A 148 2.99 -0.65 -11.78
C LEU A 148 2.01 -1.15 -12.84
N ALA A 149 1.90 -2.47 -13.05
CA ALA A 149 0.92 -3.08 -13.96
C ALA A 149 -0.53 -2.95 -13.49
N VAL A 150 -0.76 -2.48 -12.26
CA VAL A 150 -2.07 -2.09 -11.74
C VAL A 150 -2.14 -0.60 -11.42
N CYS A 151 -1.16 0.21 -11.81
CA CYS A 151 -1.21 1.68 -11.69
C CYS A 151 -1.94 2.32 -12.87
N GLY A 152 -2.86 3.22 -12.58
CA GLY A 152 -3.58 4.03 -13.55
C GLY A 152 -3.02 5.43 -13.78
N GLU A 153 -1.97 5.83 -13.08
CA GLU A 153 -1.25 7.09 -13.32
C GLU A 153 -0.24 6.92 -14.47
N ASP A 154 -0.58 7.52 -15.62
CA ASP A 154 0.10 7.29 -16.90
C ASP A 154 1.55 7.80 -16.89
N LEU A 155 1.85 8.86 -16.12
CA LEU A 155 3.21 9.40 -15.98
C LEU A 155 4.23 8.33 -15.58
N TYR A 156 3.83 7.39 -14.71
CA TYR A 156 4.69 6.31 -14.25
C TYR A 156 4.54 5.06 -15.11
N ALA A 157 3.30 4.70 -15.46
CA ALA A 157 3.00 3.41 -16.10
C ALA A 157 3.46 3.35 -17.58
N GLU A 158 3.30 4.43 -18.35
CA GLU A 158 3.56 4.41 -19.80
C GLU A 158 5.03 4.13 -20.13
N GLN A 159 5.96 4.68 -19.34
CA GLN A 159 7.40 4.55 -19.55
C GLN A 159 7.87 3.08 -19.55
N PHE A 160 7.20 2.21 -18.81
CA PHE A 160 7.60 0.82 -18.60
C PHE A 160 6.61 -0.20 -19.20
N GLY A 161 5.62 0.26 -19.97
CA GLY A 161 4.56 -0.57 -20.57
C GLY A 161 5.03 -1.85 -21.28
N ALA A 162 6.20 -1.79 -21.94
CA ALA A 162 6.74 -2.93 -22.68
C ALA A 162 7.14 -4.13 -21.81
N ILE A 163 7.53 -3.89 -20.55
CA ILE A 163 8.07 -4.91 -19.64
C ILE A 163 7.14 -5.25 -18.47
N MET A 164 5.98 -4.59 -18.37
CA MET A 164 4.98 -4.89 -17.36
C MET A 164 4.16 -6.14 -17.70
N PRO A 165 3.72 -6.91 -16.68
CA PRO A 165 2.66 -7.89 -16.83
C PRO A 165 1.45 -7.31 -17.55
N ARG A 166 0.92 -8.05 -18.53
CA ARG A 166 -0.20 -7.60 -19.38
C ARG A 166 -1.50 -8.28 -18.99
N GLY A 167 -2.61 -7.70 -19.44
CA GLY A 167 -3.94 -8.29 -19.31
C GLY A 167 -4.76 -7.76 -18.14
N ASN A 168 -4.20 -6.95 -17.24
CA ASN A 168 -4.98 -6.28 -16.20
C ASN A 168 -6.03 -5.33 -16.80
N VAL A 169 -7.10 -5.07 -16.05
CA VAL A 169 -8.26 -4.30 -16.51
C VAL A 169 -8.25 -2.93 -15.87
N ARG A 170 -7.93 -1.90 -16.66
CA ARG A 170 -8.10 -0.51 -16.26
C ARG A 170 -9.58 -0.14 -16.33
N VAL A 171 -10.08 0.48 -15.27
CA VAL A 171 -11.48 0.90 -15.12
C VAL A 171 -11.52 2.40 -14.87
N GLN A 172 -12.48 3.09 -15.47
CA GLN A 172 -12.69 4.50 -15.18
C GLN A 172 -13.03 4.71 -13.70
N GLY A 173 -12.22 5.51 -13.01
CA GLY A 173 -12.36 5.85 -11.60
C GLY A 173 -13.44 6.91 -11.34
N PRO A 174 -13.93 7.02 -10.10
CA PRO A 174 -14.95 7.99 -9.73
C PRO A 174 -14.36 9.41 -9.52
N ASP A 175 -14.02 10.17 -10.57
CA ASP A 175 -13.68 11.60 -10.42
C ASP A 175 -14.95 12.42 -10.12
N CYS A 176 -15.24 12.65 -8.83
CA CYS A 176 -16.47 13.31 -8.38
C CYS A 176 -16.42 14.83 -8.53
N PHE A 177 -15.23 15.42 -8.66
CA PHE A 177 -15.05 16.85 -8.86
C PHE A 177 -15.27 17.22 -10.33
N ARG A 178 -14.70 16.45 -11.27
CA ARG A 178 -14.91 16.59 -12.71
C ARG A 178 -15.82 15.48 -13.23
N CYS A 179 -17.01 15.35 -12.65
CA CYS A 179 -17.93 14.26 -12.94
C CYS A 179 -18.36 14.28 -14.44
N PRO A 180 -17.93 13.30 -15.27
CA PRO A 180 -18.31 13.28 -16.69
C PRO A 180 -19.80 13.01 -16.91
N LEU A 181 -20.52 12.54 -15.88
CA LEU A 181 -21.94 12.21 -15.92
C LEU A 181 -22.82 13.28 -15.26
N GLY A 182 -22.25 14.38 -14.74
CA GLY A 182 -23.01 15.43 -14.03
C GLY A 182 -23.71 14.98 -12.73
N LEU A 183 -23.45 13.77 -12.24
CA LEU A 183 -24.03 13.22 -11.02
C LEU A 183 -23.39 13.81 -9.76
N SER A 184 -24.15 13.83 -8.66
CA SER A 184 -23.65 14.25 -7.34
C SER A 184 -22.56 13.32 -6.81
N ARG A 185 -21.68 13.86 -5.95
CA ARG A 185 -20.63 13.09 -5.28
C ARG A 185 -21.21 11.84 -4.60
N GLU A 186 -22.31 11.98 -3.86
CA GLU A 186 -22.94 10.89 -3.09
C GLU A 186 -23.49 9.73 -3.91
N ALA A 187 -23.60 9.88 -5.23
CA ALA A 187 -24.10 8.82 -6.10
C ALA A 187 -23.24 7.54 -6.05
N GLY A 188 -21.96 7.60 -5.62
CA GLY A 188 -21.11 6.42 -5.45
C GLY A 188 -20.99 5.59 -6.75
N ARG A 189 -20.41 6.20 -7.79
CA ARG A 189 -20.46 5.73 -9.19
C ARG A 189 -19.65 4.46 -9.44
N VAL A 190 -20.19 3.30 -9.07
CA VAL A 190 -19.55 1.99 -9.29
C VAL A 190 -19.81 1.39 -10.67
N ALA A 191 -20.64 2.02 -11.51
CA ALA A 191 -21.17 1.41 -12.74
C ALA A 191 -20.10 0.88 -13.70
N ALA A 192 -19.00 1.62 -13.90
CA ALA A 192 -17.90 1.18 -14.76
C ALA A 192 -17.25 -0.11 -14.24
N MET A 193 -17.00 -0.20 -12.93
CA MET A 193 -16.47 -1.41 -12.30
C MET A 193 -17.49 -2.55 -12.34
N GLN A 194 -18.77 -2.26 -12.09
CA GLN A 194 -19.82 -3.28 -12.17
C GLN A 194 -19.90 -3.88 -13.58
N GLN A 195 -19.84 -3.06 -14.63
CA GLN A 195 -19.83 -3.55 -16.03
C GLN A 195 -18.64 -4.44 -16.33
N VAL A 196 -17.46 -4.12 -15.78
CA VAL A 196 -16.26 -4.96 -15.92
C VAL A 196 -16.45 -6.29 -15.20
N LEU A 197 -16.93 -6.26 -13.95
CA LEU A 197 -17.20 -7.48 -13.19
C LEU A 197 -18.27 -8.35 -13.87
N ASP A 198 -19.37 -7.77 -14.36
CA ASP A 198 -20.44 -8.49 -15.05
C ASP A 198 -19.93 -9.22 -16.31
N ARG A 199 -18.93 -8.66 -16.99
CA ARG A 199 -18.38 -9.21 -18.25
C ARG A 199 -17.19 -10.14 -18.05
N GLN A 200 -16.36 -9.89 -17.04
CA GLN A 200 -15.01 -10.45 -16.94
C GLN A 200 -14.67 -11.03 -15.56
N ALA A 201 -15.63 -11.08 -14.62
CA ALA A 201 -15.38 -11.61 -13.27
C ALA A 201 -14.81 -13.02 -13.25
N GLY A 202 -15.06 -13.84 -14.27
CA GLY A 202 -14.48 -15.18 -14.41
C GLY A 202 -12.95 -15.20 -14.41
N GLU A 203 -12.30 -14.13 -14.89
CA GLU A 203 -10.84 -14.07 -15.01
C GLU A 203 -10.17 -13.12 -14.00
N ILE A 204 -10.96 -12.30 -13.31
CA ILE A 204 -10.47 -11.29 -12.37
C ILE A 204 -10.32 -11.92 -10.98
N ALA A 205 -9.09 -12.00 -10.49
CA ALA A 205 -8.77 -12.42 -9.13
C ALA A 205 -9.18 -11.34 -8.12
N ALA A 206 -8.73 -10.10 -8.33
CA ALA A 206 -9.03 -9.01 -7.41
C ALA A 206 -9.28 -7.67 -8.10
N VAL A 207 -10.05 -6.83 -7.43
CA VAL A 207 -10.09 -5.38 -7.65
C VAL A 207 -9.18 -4.71 -6.62
N ILE A 208 -8.32 -3.80 -7.04
CA ILE A 208 -7.47 -2.98 -6.16
C ILE A 208 -7.82 -1.49 -6.31
N VAL A 209 -7.99 -0.80 -5.17
CA VAL A 209 -8.25 0.66 -5.13
C VAL A 209 -7.59 1.31 -3.90
N GLU A 210 -7.13 2.56 -4.03
CA GLU A 210 -6.82 3.44 -2.89
C GLU A 210 -8.14 3.98 -2.31
N PRO A 211 -8.56 3.68 -1.07
CA PRO A 211 -9.88 4.06 -0.57
C PRO A 211 -10.01 5.58 -0.35
N LEU A 212 -11.13 6.13 -0.81
CA LEU A 212 -11.54 7.55 -0.75
C LEU A 212 -10.68 8.55 -1.53
N LEU A 213 -9.37 8.30 -1.68
CA LEU A 213 -8.42 9.29 -2.19
C LEU A 213 -7.34 8.61 -3.03
N GLN A 214 -7.25 8.99 -4.31
CA GLN A 214 -6.10 8.68 -5.16
C GLN A 214 -5.09 9.82 -5.05
N CYS A 215 -4.06 9.65 -4.23
CA CYS A 215 -3.20 10.77 -3.87
C CYS A 215 -2.32 11.21 -5.07
N ALA A 216 -1.63 10.26 -5.71
CA ALA A 216 -0.76 10.56 -6.85
C ALA A 216 -1.54 10.95 -8.11
N GLY A 217 -2.77 10.47 -8.26
CA GLY A 217 -3.69 10.84 -9.34
C GLY A 217 -4.23 12.28 -9.31
N GLY A 218 -3.59 13.17 -8.54
CA GLY A 218 -4.00 14.56 -8.33
C GLY A 218 -5.02 14.73 -7.21
N PHE A 219 -4.88 13.99 -6.11
CA PHE A 219 -5.78 14.01 -4.95
C PHE A 219 -7.26 13.80 -5.32
N ARG A 220 -7.55 12.84 -6.21
CA ARG A 220 -8.92 12.55 -6.64
C ARG A 220 -9.68 11.89 -5.51
N MET A 221 -10.62 12.64 -4.94
CA MET A 221 -11.47 12.19 -3.85
C MET A 221 -12.80 11.63 -4.34
N TYR A 222 -13.24 10.54 -3.74
CA TYR A 222 -14.52 9.91 -4.02
C TYR A 222 -15.24 9.51 -2.72
N PRO A 223 -16.58 9.39 -2.71
CA PRO A 223 -17.34 9.21 -1.47
C PRO A 223 -17.19 7.79 -0.88
N PRO A 224 -17.40 7.62 0.44
CA PRO A 224 -17.56 6.31 1.06
C PRO A 224 -18.63 5.42 0.39
N ALA A 225 -19.68 6.03 -0.19
CA ALA A 225 -20.72 5.33 -0.91
C ALA A 225 -20.19 4.50 -2.11
N TYR A 226 -19.10 4.93 -2.76
CA TYR A 226 -18.47 4.16 -3.83
C TYR A 226 -17.87 2.87 -3.28
N LEU A 227 -17.13 2.93 -2.17
CA LEU A 227 -16.51 1.75 -1.54
C LEU A 227 -17.55 0.71 -1.11
N ARG A 228 -18.66 1.15 -0.51
CA ARG A 228 -19.77 0.25 -0.14
C ARG A 228 -20.31 -0.51 -1.34
N LYS A 229 -20.60 0.21 -2.42
CA LYS A 229 -21.11 -0.38 -3.67
C LYS A 229 -20.06 -1.27 -4.34
N LEU A 230 -18.79 -0.89 -4.29
CA LEU A 230 -17.69 -1.69 -4.81
C LEU A 230 -17.57 -3.03 -4.08
N ARG A 231 -17.59 -3.02 -2.74
CA ARG A 231 -17.55 -4.25 -1.94
C ARG A 231 -18.72 -5.18 -2.25
N GLN A 232 -19.92 -4.64 -2.41
CA GLN A 232 -21.10 -5.42 -2.81
C GLN A 232 -20.93 -6.01 -4.22
N ALA A 233 -20.38 -5.24 -5.16
CA ALA A 233 -20.13 -5.69 -6.53
C ALA A 233 -19.09 -6.83 -6.58
N THR A 234 -17.95 -6.68 -5.88
CA THR A 234 -16.90 -7.70 -5.83
C THR A 234 -17.37 -8.98 -5.14
N ALA A 235 -18.11 -8.86 -4.04
CA ALA A 235 -18.69 -10.01 -3.34
C ALA A 235 -19.67 -10.80 -4.23
N ARG A 236 -20.60 -10.12 -4.92
CA ARG A 236 -21.53 -10.78 -5.86
C ARG A 236 -20.82 -11.47 -7.02
N ALA A 237 -19.69 -10.91 -7.46
CA ALA A 237 -18.90 -11.42 -8.57
C ALA A 237 -17.91 -12.54 -8.17
N GLY A 238 -17.77 -12.85 -6.87
CA GLY A 238 -16.76 -13.78 -6.38
C GLY A 238 -15.33 -13.34 -6.69
N VAL A 239 -15.09 -12.02 -6.63
CA VAL A 239 -13.80 -11.35 -6.87
C VAL A 239 -13.32 -10.75 -5.55
N LEU A 240 -12.02 -10.86 -5.25
CA LEU A 240 -11.45 -10.30 -4.03
C LEU A 240 -11.36 -8.77 -4.13
N LEU A 241 -11.42 -8.07 -2.99
CA LEU A 241 -11.18 -6.65 -2.87
C LEU A 241 -9.86 -6.43 -2.11
N ILE A 242 -8.93 -5.73 -2.75
CA ILE A 242 -7.70 -5.20 -2.16
C ILE A 242 -7.93 -3.71 -1.92
N LEU A 243 -7.76 -3.25 -0.68
CA LEU A 243 -7.67 -1.83 -0.37
C LEU A 243 -6.22 -1.45 -0.13
N ASP A 244 -5.75 -0.50 -0.92
CA ASP A 244 -4.44 0.10 -0.78
C ASP A 244 -4.51 1.30 0.17
N GLU A 245 -4.25 1.05 1.45
CA GLU A 245 -4.21 2.08 2.49
C GLU A 245 -2.79 2.55 2.80
N ILE A 246 -1.87 2.39 1.85
CA ILE A 246 -0.48 2.82 2.00
C ILE A 246 -0.39 4.32 2.26
N ALA A 247 -1.18 5.14 1.57
CA ALA A 247 -1.20 6.59 1.77
C ALA A 247 -2.26 7.07 2.77
N THR A 248 -3.41 6.40 2.80
CA THR A 248 -4.60 6.85 3.53
C THR A 248 -4.66 6.35 4.97
N GLY A 249 -3.99 5.24 5.27
CA GLY A 249 -3.94 4.64 6.59
C GLY A 249 -3.20 5.49 7.61
N PHE A 250 -3.32 5.09 8.87
CA PHE A 250 -2.74 5.73 10.04
C PHE A 250 -3.16 7.19 10.22
N GLY A 251 -4.46 7.48 10.04
CA GLY A 251 -5.05 8.76 10.42
C GLY A 251 -5.10 9.83 9.33
N ARG A 252 -4.53 9.58 8.14
CA ARG A 252 -4.34 10.62 7.10
C ARG A 252 -5.65 11.23 6.60
N THR A 253 -6.73 10.45 6.63
CA THR A 253 -8.08 10.87 6.18
C THR A 253 -9.03 11.23 7.33
N GLY A 254 -8.55 11.26 8.57
CA GLY A 254 -9.33 11.56 9.78
C GLY A 254 -9.81 10.34 10.59
N THR A 255 -9.86 9.16 9.97
CA THR A 255 -10.01 7.85 10.62
C THR A 255 -8.69 7.08 10.56
N LEU A 256 -8.52 6.04 11.38
CA LEU A 256 -7.28 5.26 11.37
C LEU A 256 -7.06 4.64 9.99
N PHE A 257 -8.06 3.97 9.45
CA PHE A 257 -8.14 3.57 8.05
C PHE A 257 -9.28 4.30 7.33
N ALA A 258 -9.08 4.71 6.08
CA ALA A 258 -10.09 5.40 5.29
C ALA A 258 -11.34 4.54 5.03
N CYS A 259 -11.17 3.22 4.91
CA CYS A 259 -12.27 2.27 4.71
C CYS A 259 -13.29 2.24 5.86
N GLU A 260 -12.91 2.68 7.07
CA GLU A 260 -13.82 2.83 8.21
C GLU A 260 -14.98 3.79 7.92
N GLN A 261 -14.72 4.87 7.17
CA GLN A 261 -15.74 5.85 6.80
C GLN A 261 -16.81 5.25 5.88
N ALA A 262 -16.47 4.17 5.17
CA ALA A 262 -17.38 3.39 4.35
C ALA A 262 -17.97 2.18 5.09
N GLN A 263 -17.45 1.83 6.28
CA GLN A 263 -17.77 0.60 7.00
C GLN A 263 -17.56 -0.64 6.12
N VAL A 264 -16.46 -0.65 5.37
CA VAL A 264 -16.10 -1.76 4.45
C VAL A 264 -14.87 -2.47 4.98
N SER A 265 -14.93 -3.80 5.01
CA SER A 265 -13.75 -4.65 5.21
C SER A 265 -13.35 -5.27 3.86
N PRO A 266 -12.06 -5.15 3.44
CA PRO A 266 -11.56 -5.81 2.26
C PRO A 266 -11.16 -7.27 2.53
N ASP A 267 -10.80 -7.99 1.46
CA ASP A 267 -10.22 -9.32 1.60
C ASP A 267 -8.70 -9.22 1.88
N LEU A 268 -8.06 -8.18 1.34
CA LEU A 268 -6.65 -7.83 1.57
C LEU A 268 -6.51 -6.33 1.82
N LEU A 269 -5.70 -5.94 2.79
CA LEU A 269 -5.40 -4.55 3.14
C LEU A 269 -3.90 -4.30 3.08
N CYS A 270 -3.45 -3.42 2.19
CA CYS A 270 -2.04 -3.03 2.06
C CYS A 270 -1.75 -1.79 2.91
N LEU A 271 -0.70 -1.85 3.72
CA LEU A 271 -0.24 -0.78 4.61
C LEU A 271 1.25 -0.51 4.39
N SER A 272 1.68 0.75 4.47
CA SER A 272 3.10 1.15 4.53
C SER A 272 3.17 2.59 5.05
N LYS A 273 4.14 3.41 4.59
CA LYS A 273 4.32 4.83 4.91
C LYS A 273 4.13 5.16 6.39
N GLY A 274 2.91 5.58 6.77
CA GLY A 274 2.55 5.95 8.13
C GLY A 274 2.73 4.85 9.16
N VAL A 275 2.83 3.58 8.77
CA VAL A 275 2.98 2.44 9.70
C VAL A 275 4.17 2.58 10.66
N THR A 276 5.26 3.23 10.26
CA THR A 276 6.45 3.50 11.10
C THR A 276 6.60 4.98 11.45
N GLY A 277 5.58 5.80 11.21
CA GLY A 277 5.66 7.26 11.33
C GLY A 277 6.70 7.89 10.41
N GLY A 278 7.17 7.17 9.38
CA GLY A 278 8.20 7.59 8.44
C GLY A 278 9.65 7.32 8.87
N PHE A 279 9.89 6.56 9.96
CA PHE A 279 11.24 6.30 10.46
C PHE A 279 11.99 5.23 9.67
N LEU A 280 11.32 4.15 9.29
CA LEU A 280 11.95 2.99 8.67
C LEU A 280 11.04 2.38 7.58
N PRO A 281 11.61 1.77 6.53
CA PRO A 281 10.83 1.01 5.56
C PRO A 281 10.13 -0.17 6.23
N LEU A 282 8.82 -0.21 6.11
CA LEU A 282 7.98 -1.34 6.46
C LEU A 282 6.69 -1.28 5.65
N SER A 283 6.19 -2.44 5.28
CA SER A 283 4.84 -2.59 4.79
C SER A 283 4.22 -3.87 5.33
N ALA A 284 2.90 -3.94 5.30
CA ALA A 284 2.15 -5.11 5.74
C ALA A 284 0.98 -5.35 4.79
N VAL A 285 0.66 -6.62 4.57
CA VAL A 285 -0.59 -7.06 3.96
C VAL A 285 -1.36 -7.81 5.02
N LEU A 286 -2.53 -7.28 5.38
CA LEU A 286 -3.48 -8.00 6.21
C LEU A 286 -4.42 -8.78 5.31
N ALA A 287 -4.74 -10.02 5.70
CA ALA A 287 -5.58 -10.93 4.94
C ALA A 287 -6.64 -11.58 5.82
N THR A 288 -7.73 -12.01 5.19
CA THR A 288 -8.76 -12.82 5.86
C THR A 288 -8.26 -14.24 6.13
N ASP A 289 -8.89 -14.89 7.11
CA ASP A 289 -8.68 -16.32 7.39
C ASP A 289 -8.98 -17.20 6.17
N GLU A 290 -9.95 -16.80 5.33
CA GLU A 290 -10.31 -17.52 4.11
C GLU A 290 -9.13 -17.58 3.13
N ILE A 291 -8.44 -16.45 2.91
CA ILE A 291 -7.25 -16.41 2.06
C ILE A 291 -6.15 -17.27 2.67
N TYR A 292 -5.85 -17.10 3.96
CA TYR A 292 -4.82 -17.89 4.62
C TYR A 292 -5.06 -19.40 4.52
N THR A 293 -6.31 -19.82 4.73
CA THR A 293 -6.70 -21.24 4.69
C THR A 293 -6.46 -21.85 3.31
N ALA A 294 -6.56 -21.07 2.21
CA ALA A 294 -6.24 -21.57 0.87
C ALA A 294 -4.75 -21.91 0.68
N PHE A 295 -3.84 -21.40 1.52
CA PHE A 295 -2.42 -21.76 1.53
C PHE A 295 -2.06 -22.78 2.62
N TYR A 296 -2.95 -23.02 3.58
CA TYR A 296 -2.74 -23.90 4.72
C TYR A 296 -2.99 -25.36 4.32
N ALA A 297 -1.92 -26.07 3.97
CA ALA A 297 -1.97 -27.46 3.50
C ALA A 297 -0.65 -28.18 3.78
N ASP A 298 -0.66 -29.51 3.66
CA ASP A 298 0.56 -30.31 3.73
C ASP A 298 1.53 -29.92 2.60
N TRP A 299 2.84 -30.00 2.87
CA TRP A 299 3.87 -29.62 1.90
C TRP A 299 3.72 -30.33 0.54
N ALA A 300 3.27 -31.59 0.55
CA ALA A 300 3.04 -32.39 -0.65
C ALA A 300 2.00 -31.77 -1.61
N GLU A 301 1.06 -30.98 -1.11
CA GLU A 301 0.04 -30.29 -1.92
C GLU A 301 0.60 -29.06 -2.65
N ARG A 302 1.81 -28.58 -2.28
CA ARG A 302 2.50 -27.44 -2.93
C ARG A 302 1.68 -26.13 -2.97
N LYS A 303 0.83 -25.92 -1.96
CA LYS A 303 -0.02 -24.74 -1.83
C LYS A 303 0.65 -23.57 -1.09
N ALA A 304 1.83 -23.77 -0.51
CA ALA A 304 2.55 -22.76 0.27
C ALA A 304 2.71 -21.42 -0.48
N PHE A 305 2.64 -20.31 0.26
CA PHE A 305 2.91 -18.98 -0.28
C PHE A 305 4.42 -18.75 -0.38
N LEU A 306 5.01 -19.08 -1.53
CA LEU A 306 6.44 -18.92 -1.79
C LEU A 306 6.76 -17.47 -2.19
N HIS A 307 6.94 -16.62 -1.18
CA HIS A 307 7.37 -15.24 -1.33
C HIS A 307 8.03 -14.73 -0.05
N SER A 308 9.13 -14.00 -0.20
CA SER A 308 9.89 -13.41 0.89
C SER A 308 10.90 -12.41 0.33
N HIS A 309 11.44 -11.54 1.18
CA HIS A 309 12.70 -10.85 0.95
C HIS A 309 13.50 -10.81 2.26
N SER A 310 14.77 -10.42 2.20
CA SER A 310 15.68 -10.53 3.34
C SER A 310 15.22 -9.75 4.58
N TYR A 311 14.49 -8.65 4.39
CA TYR A 311 14.04 -7.74 5.46
C TYR A 311 12.58 -7.95 5.89
N THR A 312 11.93 -9.02 5.45
CA THR A 312 10.55 -9.33 5.85
C THR A 312 10.45 -9.38 7.39
N GLY A 313 9.67 -8.47 7.97
CA GLY A 313 9.51 -8.37 9.43
C GLY A 313 10.77 -7.89 10.17
N ASN A 314 11.54 -6.94 9.61
CA ASN A 314 12.73 -6.40 10.27
C ASN A 314 12.43 -5.92 11.72
N PRO A 315 13.19 -6.37 12.74
CA PRO A 315 12.94 -6.01 14.14
C PRO A 315 12.92 -4.50 14.42
N LEU A 316 13.84 -3.73 13.82
CA LEU A 316 13.92 -2.28 14.02
C LEU A 316 12.67 -1.57 13.49
N ALA A 317 12.23 -1.97 12.29
CA ALA A 317 11.05 -1.41 11.66
C ALA A 317 9.77 -1.80 12.42
N CYS A 318 9.68 -3.04 12.91
CA CYS A 318 8.57 -3.47 13.76
C CYS A 318 8.53 -2.69 15.08
N ALA A 319 9.67 -2.44 15.72
CA ALA A 319 9.74 -1.63 16.94
C ALA A 319 9.34 -0.16 16.69
N ALA A 320 9.74 0.43 15.56
CA ALA A 320 9.29 1.77 15.16
C ALA A 320 7.77 1.82 14.95
N ALA A 321 7.20 0.79 14.33
CA ALA A 321 5.77 0.70 14.10
C ALA A 321 4.97 0.52 15.40
N LEU A 322 5.46 -0.29 16.34
CA LEU A 322 4.84 -0.44 17.66
C LEU A 322 4.77 0.87 18.44
N GLU A 323 5.80 1.73 18.39
CA GLU A 323 5.72 3.06 19.02
C GLU A 323 4.86 4.07 18.24
N THR A 324 4.59 3.79 16.96
CA THR A 324 3.70 4.60 16.14
C THR A 324 2.23 4.34 16.51
N LEU A 325 1.89 3.10 16.90
CA LEU A 325 0.55 2.65 17.30
C LEU A 325 0.20 2.98 18.77
#